data_AF-A0A7R9XX01-F1
#
_entry.id   AF-A0A7R9XX01-F1
#
_cell.length_a   1.000
_cell.length_b   1.000
_cell.length_c   1.000
_cell.angle_alpha   90.00
_cell.angle_beta   90.00
_cell.angle_gamma   90.00
#
_symmetry.space_group_name_H-M   'P 1'
#
loop_
_entity.id
_entity.type
_entity.pdbx_description
1 polymer ?
#
loop_
_entity_poly.entity_id
_entity_poly.type
_entity_poly.pdbx_seq_one_letter_code
_entity_poly.pdbx_strand_id
1 'polypeptide(L)'
;DDDGDGDDDDDDDEPRLDPTSDAEDLFDASRRVFPGFEGTVLFPMACLCNHSCAPNATPRYRSWKGAAAVRVQATRDVLAGEEITMSYVDETAGGGARPGA
;
A
#
# COMPACT_ATOMS: atom_id res chain seq x y z
N ASP A 1 44.47 10.11 -15.93
CA ASP A 1 43.90 9.95 -14.59
C ASP A 1 42.77 10.93 -14.48
N ASP A 2 41.64 10.53 -15.06
CA ASP A 2 40.37 11.24 -15.12
C ASP A 2 39.38 10.26 -14.51
N ASP A 3 39.08 10.43 -13.23
CA ASP A 3 38.05 9.68 -12.53
C ASP A 3 37.30 10.71 -11.67
N GLY A 4 36.37 11.41 -12.32
CA GLY A 4 35.32 12.17 -11.66
C GLY A 4 34.17 11.23 -11.32
N ASP A 5 34.19 10.69 -10.10
CA ASP A 5 32.99 10.21 -9.39
C ASP A 5 32.62 11.36 -8.41
N GLY A 6 31.53 12.11 -8.51
CA GLY A 6 30.26 11.79 -9.15
C GLY A 6 29.40 10.92 -8.23
N ASP A 7 29.11 11.39 -7.01
CA ASP A 7 27.95 11.01 -6.18
C ASP A 7 28.03 11.75 -4.84
N ASP A 8 27.54 12.99 -4.81
CA ASP A 8 27.00 13.58 -3.57
C ASP A 8 25.55 13.92 -3.91
N ASP A 9 24.69 12.90 -3.79
CA ASP A 9 23.23 13.05 -3.70
C ASP A 9 22.93 13.87 -2.44
N ASP A 10 22.90 15.20 -2.59
CA ASP A 10 22.41 16.12 -1.57
C ASP A 10 20.91 15.85 -1.33
N ASP A 11 20.65 14.96 -0.37
CA ASP A 11 19.37 14.64 0.27
C ASP A 11 18.76 15.83 1.07
N ASP A 12 18.92 17.07 0.59
CA ASP A 12 18.54 18.32 1.29
C ASP A 12 17.57 19.21 0.48
N ASP A 13 16.86 18.65 -0.51
CA ASP A 13 15.75 19.37 -1.14
C ASP A 13 14.53 19.35 -0.20
N GLU A 14 14.39 20.40 0.62
CA GLU A 14 13.14 20.66 1.34
C GLU A 14 11.97 20.55 0.35
N PRO A 15 10.88 19.84 0.68
CA PRO A 15 9.77 19.63 -0.24
C PRO A 15 9.11 20.97 -0.62
N ARG A 16 9.49 21.52 -1.77
CA ARG A 16 8.92 22.75 -2.32
C ARG A 16 7.65 22.43 -3.10
N LEU A 17 6.51 22.67 -2.48
CA LEU A 17 5.23 22.59 -3.16
C LEU A 17 5.02 23.84 -4.02
N ASP A 18 4.86 23.66 -5.32
CA ASP A 18 4.56 24.72 -6.26
C ASP A 18 3.08 24.68 -6.70
N PRO A 19 2.47 25.78 -7.15
CA PRO A 19 1.05 25.81 -7.54
C PRO A 19 0.70 24.92 -8.75
N THR A 20 1.71 24.43 -9.47
CA THR A 20 1.58 23.54 -10.63
C THR A 20 1.99 22.10 -10.32
N SER A 21 2.35 21.78 -9.08
CA SER A 21 2.65 20.41 -8.62
C SER A 21 1.48 19.48 -8.93
N ASP A 22 1.80 18.32 -9.49
CA ASP A 22 0.78 17.33 -9.82
C ASP A 22 0.42 16.45 -8.60
N ALA A 23 -0.50 15.50 -8.80
CA ALA A 23 -0.96 14.63 -7.72
C ALA A 23 0.16 13.73 -7.17
N GLU A 24 1.14 13.38 -7.99
CA GLU A 24 2.26 12.51 -7.61
C GLU A 24 3.26 13.31 -6.76
N ASP A 25 3.57 14.54 -7.18
CA ASP A 25 4.43 15.48 -6.44
C ASP A 25 3.86 15.80 -5.06
N LEU A 26 2.55 16.08 -4.98
CA LEU A 26 1.85 16.34 -3.73
C LEU A 26 1.86 15.11 -2.81
N PHE A 27 1.71 13.92 -3.35
CA PHE A 27 1.73 12.69 -2.57
C PHE A 27 3.13 12.40 -2.00
N ASP A 28 4.18 12.58 -2.81
CA ASP A 28 5.55 12.36 -2.36
C ASP A 28 6.00 13.39 -1.32
N ALA A 29 5.70 14.67 -1.55
CA ALA A 29 5.91 15.72 -0.56
C ALA A 29 5.12 15.45 0.73
N SER A 30 3.87 14.98 0.64
CA SER A 30 3.07 14.65 1.84
C SER A 30 3.71 13.56 2.70
N ARG A 31 4.35 12.56 2.09
CA ARG A 31 5.06 11.49 2.83
C ARG A 31 6.31 11.98 3.54
N ARG A 32 7.00 12.96 2.95
CA ARG A 32 8.21 13.57 3.51
C ARG A 32 7.89 14.58 4.62
N VAL A 33 6.85 15.41 4.43
CA VAL A 33 6.42 16.44 5.38
C VAL A 33 5.65 15.84 6.57
N PHE A 34 4.88 14.77 6.33
CA PHE A 34 4.08 14.09 7.36
C PHE A 34 4.48 12.61 7.47
N PRO A 35 5.68 12.30 8.00
CA PRO A 35 6.08 10.92 8.23
C PRO A 35 5.10 10.27 9.23
N GLY A 36 4.29 9.34 8.73
CA GLY A 36 3.21 8.71 9.49
C GLY A 36 1.79 9.19 9.13
N PHE A 37 1.61 9.96 8.06
CA PHE A 37 0.27 10.25 7.55
C PHE A 37 -0.42 8.96 7.08
N GLU A 38 -1.40 8.52 7.85
CA GLU A 38 -2.26 7.39 7.51
C GLU A 38 -3.38 7.87 6.57
N GLY A 39 -3.32 7.45 5.32
CA GLY A 39 -4.36 7.72 4.31
C GLY A 39 -5.22 6.48 4.04
N THR A 40 -6.51 6.69 3.82
CA THR A 40 -7.42 5.63 3.33
C THR A 40 -7.59 5.74 1.82
N VAL A 41 -7.47 4.62 1.10
CA VAL A 41 -7.61 4.53 -0.36
C VAL A 41 -8.60 3.43 -0.71
N LEU A 42 -9.41 3.65 -1.76
CA LEU A 42 -10.34 2.65 -2.27
C LEU A 42 -9.76 1.95 -3.51
N PHE A 43 -9.77 0.62 -3.49
CA PHE A 43 -9.40 -0.23 -4.62
C PHE A 43 -10.61 -1.07 -5.04
N PRO A 44 -11.43 -0.61 -6.01
CA PRO A 44 -12.73 -1.24 -6.31
C PRO A 44 -12.66 -2.74 -6.58
N MET A 45 -11.62 -3.21 -7.27
CA MET A 45 -11.42 -4.64 -7.54
C MET A 45 -11.12 -5.45 -6.28
N ALA A 46 -10.38 -4.89 -5.31
CA ALA A 46 -10.11 -5.56 -4.05
C ALA A 46 -11.36 -5.59 -3.15
N CYS A 47 -12.24 -4.58 -3.26
CA CYS A 47 -13.51 -4.51 -2.52
C CYS A 47 -14.50 -5.63 -2.89
N LEU A 48 -14.28 -6.36 -3.98
CA LEU A 48 -15.11 -7.51 -4.37
C LEU A 48 -14.79 -8.78 -3.56
N CYS A 49 -13.64 -8.84 -2.89
CA CYS A 49 -13.22 -10.02 -2.13
C CYS A 49 -13.90 -10.00 -0.75
N ASN A 50 -14.72 -11.01 -0.48
CA ASN A 50 -15.39 -11.13 0.82
C ASN A 50 -14.44 -11.53 1.95
N HIS A 51 -14.92 -11.34 3.18
CA HIS A 51 -14.22 -11.74 4.38
C HIS A 51 -14.21 -13.26 4.59
N SER A 52 -13.07 -13.81 4.99
CA SER A 52 -12.98 -15.12 5.65
C SER A 52 -11.95 -15.08 6.77
N CYS A 53 -12.23 -15.78 7.87
CA CYS A 53 -11.28 -16.02 8.96
C CYS A 53 -10.21 -17.06 8.59
N ALA A 54 -10.45 -17.85 7.54
CA ALA A 54 -9.49 -18.77 6.94
C ALA A 54 -9.38 -18.44 5.44
N PRO A 55 -8.81 -17.27 5.08
CA PRO A 55 -8.83 -16.76 3.72
C PRO A 55 -7.91 -17.57 2.80
N ASN A 56 -8.21 -17.54 1.50
CA ASN A 56 -7.35 -18.14 0.46
C ASN A 56 -6.49 -17.12 -0.29
N ALA A 57 -6.64 -15.83 0.01
CA ALA A 57 -5.80 -14.76 -0.52
C ALA A 57 -5.47 -13.68 0.53
N THR A 58 -4.40 -12.94 0.27
CA THR A 58 -3.94 -11.83 1.11
C THR A 58 -3.63 -10.58 0.26
N PRO A 59 -4.03 -9.37 0.68
CA PRO A 59 -3.67 -8.14 0.00
C PRO A 59 -2.21 -7.77 0.26
N ARG A 60 -1.51 -7.34 -0.78
CA ARG A 60 -0.14 -6.80 -0.73
C ARG A 60 -0.15 -5.41 -1.34
N TYR A 61 0.14 -4.42 -0.51
CA TYR A 61 0.20 -3.03 -0.92
C TYR A 61 1.61 -2.69 -1.42
N ARG A 62 1.69 -1.92 -2.50
CA ARG A 62 2.93 -1.36 -3.05
C ARG A 62 2.66 0.07 -3.45
N SER A 63 3.66 0.92 -3.34
CA SER A 63 3.69 2.20 -4.05
C SER A 63 4.80 2.17 -5.08
N TRP A 64 4.52 2.62 -6.30
CA TRP A 64 5.52 2.76 -7.34
C TRP A 64 5.31 4.09 -8.06
N LYS A 65 6.33 4.96 -8.06
CA LYS A 65 6.26 6.32 -8.63
C LYS A 65 4.98 7.05 -8.21
N GLY A 66 4.78 7.15 -6.89
CA GLY A 66 3.64 7.80 -6.21
C GLY A 66 2.26 7.12 -6.39
N ALA A 67 2.08 6.25 -7.38
CA ALA A 67 0.84 5.47 -7.53
C ALA A 67 0.73 4.34 -6.48
N ALA A 68 -0.37 4.34 -5.71
CA ALA A 68 -0.72 3.25 -4.82
C ALA A 68 -1.31 2.06 -5.60
N ALA A 69 -0.80 0.86 -5.34
CA ALA A 69 -1.25 -0.37 -5.97
C ALA A 69 -1.52 -1.44 -4.91
N VAL A 70 -2.56 -2.25 -5.15
CA VAL A 70 -2.86 -3.45 -4.35
C VAL A 70 -2.79 -4.69 -5.24
N ARG A 71 -2.15 -5.74 -4.74
CA ARG A 71 -2.15 -7.08 -5.32
C ARG A 71 -2.85 -8.04 -4.37
N VAL A 72 -3.90 -8.71 -4.82
CA VAL A 72 -4.51 -9.84 -4.10
C VAL A 72 -3.76 -11.10 -4.50
N GLN A 73 -3.06 -11.72 -3.55
CA GLN A 73 -2.21 -12.88 -3.80
C GLN A 73 -2.77 -14.12 -3.10
N ALA A 74 -2.93 -15.22 -3.85
CA ALA A 74 -3.34 -16.50 -3.28
C ALA A 74 -2.29 -17.02 -2.27
N THR A 75 -2.76 -17.57 -1.16
CA THR A 75 -1.93 -18.14 -0.08
C THR A 75 -1.87 -19.67 -0.13
N ARG A 76 -2.73 -20.28 -0.94
CA ARG A 76 -2.83 -21.71 -1.22
C ARG A 76 -3.42 -21.91 -2.62
N ASP A 77 -3.48 -23.15 -3.07
CA ASP A 77 -4.21 -23.50 -4.30
C ASP A 77 -5.69 -23.08 -4.18
N VAL A 78 -6.22 -22.52 -5.27
CA VAL A 78 -7.61 -22.06 -5.42
C VAL A 78 -8.24 -22.82 -6.57
N LEU A 79 -9.36 -23.50 -6.32
CA LEU A 79 -10.05 -24.31 -7.33
C LEU A 79 -10.91 -23.43 -8.26
N ALA A 80 -11.21 -23.95 -9.45
CA ALA A 80 -12.13 -23.26 -10.36
C ALA A 80 -13.52 -23.11 -9.72
N GLY A 81 -14.05 -21.89 -9.70
CA GLY A 81 -15.33 -21.56 -9.07
C GLY A 81 -15.26 -21.37 -7.55
N GLU A 82 -14.10 -21.57 -6.93
CA GLU A 82 -13.89 -21.21 -5.52
C GLU A 82 -13.82 -19.69 -5.37
N GLU A 83 -14.53 -19.15 -4.37
CA GLU A 83 -14.53 -17.72 -4.08
C GLU A 83 -13.19 -17.26 -3.53
N ILE A 84 -12.69 -16.11 -4.02
CA ILE A 84 -11.49 -15.47 -3.47
C ILE A 84 -11.88 -14.64 -2.25
N THR A 85 -11.29 -14.95 -1.10
CA THR A 85 -11.58 -14.30 0.19
C THR A 85 -10.30 -13.77 0.85
N MET A 86 -10.44 -12.69 1.62
CA MET A 86 -9.35 -12.09 2.40
C MET A 86 -9.77 -11.86 3.86
N SER A 87 -8.81 -11.70 4.77
CA SER A 87 -9.15 -11.24 6.12
C SER A 87 -9.33 -9.72 6.12
N TYR A 88 -10.39 -9.23 6.77
CA TYR A 88 -10.61 -7.80 7.01
C TYR A 88 -10.01 -7.36 8.35
N VAL A 89 -9.63 -8.33 9.18
CA VAL A 89 -9.08 -8.10 10.51
C VAL A 89 -7.65 -8.59 10.56
N ASP A 90 -6.80 -7.86 11.27
CA ASP A 90 -5.48 -8.34 11.62
C ASP A 90 -5.62 -9.29 12.81
N GLU A 91 -5.34 -10.57 12.59
CA GLU A 91 -5.41 -11.58 13.66
C GLU A 91 -4.23 -11.47 14.65
N THR A 92 -3.20 -10.69 14.31
CA THR A 92 -2.06 -10.41 15.21
C THR A 92 -2.30 -9.20 16.10
N ALA A 93 -3.31 -8.38 15.78
CA ALA A 93 -3.80 -7.32 16.65
C ALA A 93 -4.70 -7.95 17.74
N GLY A 94 -4.13 -8.16 18.93
CA GLY A 94 -4.71 -8.96 20.00
C GLY A 94 -6.22 -8.84 20.23
N GLY A 95 -6.92 -9.96 20.06
CA GLY A 95 -8.10 -10.40 20.82
C GLY A 95 -9.15 -9.35 21.21
N GLY A 96 -9.78 -8.70 20.25
CA GLY A 96 -10.90 -7.81 20.53
C GLY A 96 -11.87 -7.70 19.34
N ALA A 97 -13.10 -8.13 19.57
CA ALA A 97 -14.28 -7.93 18.71
C ALA A 97 -14.36 -8.80 17.43
N ARG A 98 -14.74 -10.07 17.61
CA ARG A 98 -15.66 -10.73 16.67
C ARG A 98 -17.07 -10.72 17.28
N PRO A 99 -18.07 -10.04 16.69
CA PRO A 99 -19.45 -10.43 16.95
C PRO A 99 -19.68 -11.81 16.33
N GLY A 100 -20.26 -12.72 17.11
CA GLY A 100 -20.41 -14.13 16.79
C GLY A 100 -21.20 -14.40 15.50
N ALA A 101 -20.93 -15.59 14.95
CA ALA A 101 -21.43 -16.20 13.73
C ALA A 101 -22.94 -16.04 13.47
#